data_AF-A0A542SRS0-F1
#
_entry.id   AF-A0A542SRS0-F1
#
_cell.length_a   1.000
_cell.length_b   1.000
_cell.length_c   1.000
_cell.angle_alpha   90.00
_cell.angle_beta   90.00
_cell.angle_gamma   90.00
#
_symmetry.space_group_name_H-M   'P 1'
#
loop_
_entity.id
_entity.type
_entity.pdbx_description
1 polymer ?
#
loop_
_entity_poly.entity_id
_entity_poly.type
_entity_poly.pdbx_seq_one_letter_code
_entity_poly.pdbx_strand_id
1 'polypeptide(L)'
;MSGTDIALIAGLVIAFVAGARRGLLGTLAMVCGFIVGAILAGFAIPWATGQLPSQHWRVPIAVALALFLPIGGARLGGYLGTAARANADGTRLGPFDRMAGATLSAAGLGLVYSLVASLLVSLGIPGLSTAAASSQVVGAIERIIPAPAQRLIAAARASEVPSAIASIGDIFGLGDQPAVPTFATQTPQIRTALESVAAISGAAVACGITSSGSGFFVDASHVMTNAHVVAGVNKPIIQAPGGYASSGIVVYFDEGSDVAIIKVKDEGPRPLALVPNMAKGSRALVAGYPYGGPLSVGNAIVTYVGKGAFQTQDGKTTPRRQMYAMAADIEPGNSGGPVLTESGEVAGMVFAASTTAKNLGYALSASEIEPAMNKASSLSAAVPTGSCQS
;
A
#
# COMPACT_ATOMS: atom_id res chain seq x y z
N MET A 1 20.38 -3.53 -14.37
CA MET A 1 20.08 -4.63 -13.42
C MET A 1 20.82 -4.36 -12.13
N SER A 2 20.09 -4.24 -11.02
CA SER A 2 20.67 -4.06 -9.69
C SER A 2 21.27 -5.38 -9.18
N GLY A 3 22.17 -5.32 -8.18
CA GLY A 3 22.70 -6.53 -7.53
C GLY A 3 21.60 -7.40 -6.91
N THR A 4 20.50 -6.78 -6.46
CA THR A 4 19.28 -7.43 -5.98
C THR A 4 18.60 -8.22 -7.09
N ASP A 5 18.48 -7.65 -8.30
CA ASP A 5 17.85 -8.35 -9.43
C ASP A 5 18.63 -9.62 -9.83
N ILE A 6 19.97 -9.57 -9.79
CA ILE A 6 20.82 -10.74 -10.08
C ILE A 6 20.57 -11.86 -9.07
N ALA A 7 20.50 -11.53 -7.78
CA ALA A 7 20.24 -12.51 -6.71
C ALA A 7 18.85 -13.15 -6.85
N LEU A 8 17.82 -12.35 -7.16
CA LEU A 8 16.45 -12.83 -7.35
C LEU A 8 16.34 -13.74 -8.58
N ILE A 9 16.97 -13.39 -9.70
CA ILE A 9 17.00 -14.22 -10.92
C ILE A 9 17.71 -15.55 -10.64
N ALA A 10 18.87 -15.52 -9.97
CA ALA A 10 19.59 -16.73 -9.59
C ALA A 10 18.71 -17.66 -8.73
N GLY A 11 17.98 -17.09 -7.77
CA GLY A 11 17.02 -17.83 -6.95
C GLY A 11 15.88 -18.45 -7.76
N LEU A 12 15.27 -17.71 -8.69
CA LEU A 12 14.22 -18.22 -9.58
C LEU A 12 14.73 -19.36 -10.47
N VAL A 13 15.95 -19.27 -11.00
CA VAL A 13 16.59 -20.35 -11.78
C VAL A 13 16.83 -21.58 -10.90
N ILE A 14 17.34 -21.41 -9.68
CA ILE A 14 17.53 -22.50 -8.73
C ILE A 14 16.20 -23.17 -8.40
N ALA A 15 15.14 -22.39 -8.16
CA ALA A 15 13.80 -22.91 -7.88
C ALA A 15 13.22 -23.65 -9.08
N PHE A 16 13.42 -23.14 -10.30
CA PHE A 16 12.99 -23.80 -11.52
C PHE A 16 13.68 -25.17 -11.68
N VAL A 17 15.00 -25.22 -11.52
CA VAL A 17 15.76 -26.48 -11.60
C VAL A 17 15.38 -27.44 -10.47
N ALA A 18 15.19 -26.94 -9.25
CA ALA A 18 14.76 -27.75 -8.11
C ALA A 18 13.34 -28.29 -8.29
N GLY A 19 12.41 -27.49 -8.81
CA GLY A 19 11.06 -27.88 -9.16
C GLY A 19 11.03 -28.95 -10.26
N ALA A 20 11.89 -28.81 -11.28
CA ALA A 20 12.06 -29.81 -12.32
C ALA A 20 12.53 -31.16 -11.76
N ARG A 21 13.39 -31.16 -10.73
CA ARG A 21 13.88 -32.37 -10.06
C ARG A 21 12.84 -33.01 -9.13
N ARG A 22 12.01 -32.21 -8.46
CA ARG A 22 10.92 -32.69 -7.57
C ARG A 22 9.68 -33.15 -8.34
N GLY A 23 9.42 -32.53 -9.50
CA GLY A 23 8.21 -32.63 -10.32
C GLY A 23 6.95 -32.12 -9.63
N LEU A 24 5.79 -32.34 -10.26
CA LEU A 24 4.56 -31.62 -9.93
C LEU A 24 4.01 -31.99 -8.56
N LEU A 25 3.89 -33.28 -8.24
CA LEU A 25 3.34 -33.74 -6.96
C LEU A 25 4.20 -33.28 -5.77
N GLY A 26 5.52 -33.38 -5.89
CA GLY A 26 6.44 -32.89 -4.86
C GLY A 26 6.37 -31.37 -4.69
N THR A 27 6.15 -30.64 -5.79
CA THR A 27 6.02 -29.18 -5.76
C THR A 27 4.67 -28.74 -5.19
N LEU A 28 3.57 -29.42 -5.52
CA LEU A 28 2.25 -29.18 -4.94
C LEU A 28 2.25 -29.44 -3.44
N ALA A 29 2.84 -30.54 -3.00
CA ALA A 29 2.95 -30.86 -1.58
C ALA A 29 3.81 -29.82 -0.82
N MET A 30 4.89 -29.32 -1.44
CA MET A 30 5.68 -28.21 -0.90
C MET A 30 4.85 -26.93 -0.77
N VAL A 31 4.07 -26.56 -1.79
CA VAL A 31 3.19 -25.37 -1.76
C VAL A 31 2.11 -25.52 -0.68
N CYS A 32 1.46 -26.69 -0.60
CA CYS A 32 0.49 -26.97 0.47
C CYS A 32 1.14 -26.85 1.85
N GLY A 33 2.34 -27.41 2.02
CA GLY A 33 3.11 -27.29 3.27
C GLY A 33 3.44 -25.83 3.61
N PHE A 34 3.80 -25.02 2.63
CA PHE A 34 4.02 -23.58 2.82
C PHE A 34 2.76 -22.86 3.30
N ILE A 35 1.62 -23.11 2.63
CA ILE A 35 0.32 -22.50 2.98
C ILE A 35 -0.09 -22.87 4.41
N VAL A 36 0.03 -24.15 4.78
CA VAL A 36 -0.26 -24.60 6.14
C VAL A 36 0.68 -23.93 7.14
N GLY A 37 1.97 -23.83 6.84
CA GLY A 37 2.94 -23.11 7.68
C GLY A 37 2.62 -21.62 7.85
N ALA A 38 2.15 -20.95 6.79
CA ALA A 38 1.73 -19.55 6.84
C ALA A 38 0.45 -19.33 7.66
N ILE A 39 -0.54 -20.23 7.52
CA ILE A 39 -1.75 -20.21 8.36
C ILE A 39 -1.36 -20.38 9.84
N LEU A 40 -0.50 -21.36 10.14
CA LEU A 40 0.02 -21.56 11.50
C LEU A 40 0.76 -20.34 12.02
N ALA A 41 1.54 -19.64 11.19
CA ALA A 41 2.19 -18.39 11.57
C ALA A 41 1.17 -17.29 11.94
N GLY A 42 0.09 -17.16 11.18
CA GLY A 42 -0.99 -16.20 11.47
C GLY A 42 -1.64 -16.40 12.84
N PHE A 43 -1.69 -17.64 13.35
CA PHE A 43 -2.16 -17.92 14.71
C PHE A 43 -1.04 -17.82 15.77
N ALA A 44 0.16 -18.28 15.44
CA ALA A 44 1.28 -18.33 16.37
C ALA A 44 1.83 -16.94 16.70
N ILE A 45 1.83 -16.00 15.75
CA ILE A 45 2.34 -14.64 15.93
C ILE A 45 1.55 -13.90 17.01
N PRO A 46 0.23 -13.68 16.90
CA PRO A 46 -0.53 -12.92 17.92
C PRO A 46 -0.53 -13.63 19.28
N TRP A 47 -0.52 -14.97 19.30
CA TRP A 47 -0.37 -15.73 20.54
C TRP A 47 1.00 -15.49 21.20
N ALA A 48 2.10 -15.61 20.44
CA ALA A 48 3.45 -15.44 20.97
C ALA A 48 3.75 -14.00 21.37
N THR A 49 3.32 -13.01 20.57
CA THR A 49 3.54 -11.58 20.88
C THR A 49 2.68 -11.10 22.04
N GLY A 50 1.47 -11.67 22.22
CA GLY A 50 0.60 -11.38 23.35
C GLY A 50 1.16 -11.81 24.70
N GLN A 51 2.00 -12.85 24.73
CA GLN A 51 2.64 -13.36 25.96
C GLN A 51 3.93 -12.61 26.32
N LEU A 52 4.44 -11.73 25.45
CA LEU A 52 5.70 -11.04 25.65
C LEU A 52 5.48 -9.67 26.34
N PRO A 53 6.03 -9.47 27.55
CA PRO A 53 5.88 -8.22 28.29
C PRO A 53 6.74 -7.07 27.72
N SER A 54 7.75 -7.37 26.90
CA SER A 54 8.69 -6.37 26.39
C SER A 54 8.53 -6.12 24.89
N GLN A 55 8.39 -4.85 24.52
CA GLN A 55 8.15 -4.40 23.14
C GLN A 55 9.31 -4.73 22.17
N HIS A 56 10.55 -4.84 22.69
CA HIS A 56 11.73 -5.09 21.87
C HIS A 56 11.83 -6.54 21.32
N TRP A 57 11.20 -7.52 21.98
CA TRP A 57 11.18 -8.91 21.50
C TRP A 57 9.98 -9.27 20.62
N ARG A 58 8.92 -8.47 20.64
CA ARG A 58 7.69 -8.74 19.87
C ARG A 58 7.97 -8.78 18.37
N VAL A 59 8.66 -7.78 17.84
CA VAL A 59 8.95 -7.67 16.40
C VAL A 59 9.89 -8.79 15.92
N PRO A 60 11.05 -9.06 16.56
CA PRO A 60 11.94 -10.15 16.14
C PRO A 60 11.24 -11.52 16.13
N ILE A 61 10.39 -11.80 17.13
CA ILE A 61 9.69 -13.08 17.23
C ILE A 61 8.58 -13.19 16.19
N ALA A 62 7.82 -12.12 15.95
CA ALA A 62 6.83 -12.08 14.88
C ALA A 62 7.47 -12.34 13.50
N VAL A 63 8.60 -11.68 13.21
CA VAL A 63 9.36 -11.87 11.97
C VAL A 63 9.92 -13.30 11.88
N ALA A 64 10.48 -13.83 12.97
CA ALA A 64 10.99 -15.19 12.98
C ALA A 64 9.88 -16.22 12.68
N LEU A 65 8.72 -16.11 13.34
CA LEU A 65 7.59 -17.01 13.11
C LEU A 65 7.03 -16.89 11.69
N ALA A 66 6.90 -15.66 11.18
CA ALA A 66 6.45 -15.39 9.81
C ALA A 66 7.38 -15.99 8.74
N LEU A 67 8.68 -16.12 9.02
CA LEU A 67 9.66 -16.70 8.10
C LEU A 67 9.79 -18.21 8.26
N PHE A 68 10.02 -18.69 9.48
CA PHE A 68 10.42 -20.08 9.70
C PHE A 68 9.27 -21.07 9.57
N LEU A 69 8.05 -20.72 9.98
CA LEU A 69 6.92 -21.65 9.91
C LEU A 69 6.51 -21.98 8.45
N PRO A 70 6.36 -21.02 7.52
CA PRO A 70 6.13 -21.33 6.12
C PRO A 70 7.27 -22.12 5.48
N ILE A 71 8.53 -21.77 5.78
CA ILE A 71 9.71 -22.47 5.25
C ILE A 71 9.76 -23.92 5.76
N GLY A 72 9.51 -24.12 7.05
CA GLY A 72 9.46 -25.45 7.67
C GLY A 72 8.33 -26.30 7.09
N GLY A 73 7.14 -25.73 6.95
CA GLY A 73 5.99 -26.37 6.30
C GLY A 73 6.30 -26.76 4.86
N ALA A 74 6.93 -25.88 4.08
CA ALA A 74 7.33 -26.16 2.71
C ALA A 74 8.34 -27.33 2.61
N ARG A 75 9.35 -27.35 3.50
CA ARG A 75 10.35 -28.43 3.58
C ARG A 75 9.70 -29.77 3.89
N LEU A 76 8.81 -29.79 4.88
CA LEU A 76 8.10 -31.00 5.29
C LEU A 76 7.15 -31.49 4.17
N GLY A 77 6.34 -30.60 3.60
CA GLY A 77 5.43 -30.91 2.51
C GLY A 77 6.17 -31.42 1.27
N GLY A 78 7.29 -30.79 0.90
CA GLY A 78 8.13 -31.25 -0.21
C GLY A 78 8.72 -32.64 0.03
N TYR A 79 9.23 -32.91 1.24
CA TYR A 79 9.75 -34.22 1.62
C TYR A 79 8.66 -35.30 1.51
N LEU A 80 7.50 -35.07 2.13
CA LEU A 80 6.36 -35.99 2.08
C LEU A 80 5.86 -36.21 0.65
N GLY A 81 5.81 -35.17 -0.18
CA GLY A 81 5.40 -35.27 -1.59
C GLY A 81 6.38 -36.09 -2.43
N THR A 82 7.69 -35.92 -2.21
CA THR A 82 8.70 -36.75 -2.89
C THR A 82 8.72 -38.20 -2.40
N ALA A 83 8.46 -38.43 -1.12
CA ALA A 83 8.35 -39.77 -0.55
C ALA A 83 7.11 -40.50 -1.09
N ALA A 84 5.97 -39.82 -1.20
CA ALA A 84 4.75 -40.37 -1.79
C ALA A 84 4.92 -40.69 -3.29
N ARG A 85 5.76 -39.91 -4.00
CA ARG A 85 6.08 -40.13 -5.41
C ARG A 85 6.94 -41.37 -5.65
N ALA A 86 7.83 -41.73 -4.73
CA ALA A 86 8.69 -42.91 -4.87
C ALA A 86 7.90 -44.22 -5.08
N ASN A 87 6.62 -44.25 -4.67
CA ASN A 87 5.71 -45.38 -4.88
C ASN A 87 4.87 -45.28 -6.17
N ALA A 88 4.96 -44.19 -6.95
CA ALA A 88 4.07 -43.87 -8.08
C ALA A 88 4.77 -43.84 -9.45
N ASP A 89 6.10 -43.98 -9.51
CA ASP A 89 6.85 -43.86 -10.77
C ASP A 89 6.76 -45.14 -11.63
N GLY A 90 5.71 -45.20 -12.47
CA GLY A 90 5.53 -46.20 -13.52
C GLY A 90 4.95 -45.66 -14.84
N THR A 91 4.83 -44.34 -15.03
CA THR A 91 4.11 -43.76 -16.19
C THR A 91 4.93 -42.78 -17.04
N ARG A 92 4.63 -42.74 -18.35
CA ARG A 92 5.36 -42.04 -19.44
C ARG A 92 5.24 -40.49 -19.45
N LEU A 93 4.75 -39.85 -18.38
CA LEU A 93 4.49 -38.39 -18.34
C LEU A 93 5.68 -37.54 -17.83
N GLY A 94 6.86 -38.13 -17.70
CA GLY A 94 8.04 -37.53 -17.08
C GLY A 94 8.39 -36.08 -17.53
N PRO A 95 8.39 -35.74 -18.82
CA PRO A 95 8.75 -34.38 -19.27
C PRO A 95 7.73 -33.31 -18.83
N PHE A 96 6.43 -33.62 -18.90
CA PHE A 96 5.36 -32.69 -18.50
C PHE A 96 5.34 -32.46 -16.99
N ASP A 97 5.50 -33.53 -16.20
CA ASP A 97 5.58 -33.45 -14.74
C ASP A 97 6.76 -32.59 -14.27
N ARG A 98 7.93 -32.73 -14.91
CA ARG A 98 9.11 -31.91 -14.63
C ARG A 98 8.90 -30.46 -15.01
N MET A 99 8.34 -30.20 -16.19
CA MET A 99 8.04 -28.84 -16.64
C MET A 99 7.02 -28.15 -15.71
N ALA A 100 5.95 -28.86 -15.35
CA ALA A 100 4.92 -28.33 -14.46
C ALA A 100 5.46 -28.07 -13.04
N GLY A 101 6.28 -28.98 -12.49
CA GLY A 101 6.97 -28.77 -11.21
C GLY A 101 7.94 -27.59 -11.25
N ALA A 102 8.70 -27.42 -12.33
CA ALA A 102 9.63 -26.30 -12.52
C ALA A 102 8.90 -24.95 -12.53
N THR A 103 7.85 -24.83 -13.34
CA THR A 103 7.03 -23.62 -13.45
C THR A 103 6.34 -23.30 -12.13
N LEU A 104 5.73 -24.29 -11.48
CA LEU A 104 5.03 -24.10 -10.21
C LEU A 104 6.00 -23.68 -9.08
N SER A 105 7.21 -24.23 -9.04
CA SER A 105 8.21 -23.87 -8.03
C SER A 105 8.78 -22.47 -8.27
N ALA A 106 8.99 -22.07 -9.53
CA ALA A 106 9.43 -20.72 -9.86
C ALA A 106 8.34 -19.68 -9.55
N ALA A 107 7.08 -19.96 -9.89
CA ALA A 107 5.93 -19.12 -9.54
C ALA A 107 5.75 -18.99 -8.03
N GLY A 108 5.87 -20.10 -7.29
CA GLY A 108 5.80 -20.11 -5.83
C GLY A 108 6.90 -19.28 -5.17
N LEU A 109 8.16 -19.41 -5.62
CA LEU A 109 9.25 -18.56 -5.12
C LEU A 109 9.05 -17.10 -5.49
N GLY A 110 8.56 -16.81 -6.70
CA GLY A 110 8.20 -15.45 -7.11
C GLY A 110 7.17 -14.82 -6.16
N LEU A 111 6.11 -15.57 -5.80
CA LEU A 111 5.12 -15.11 -4.82
C LEU A 111 5.75 -14.82 -3.45
N VAL A 112 6.66 -15.67 -2.98
CA VAL A 112 7.41 -15.44 -1.73
C VAL A 112 8.26 -14.17 -1.83
N TYR A 113 8.96 -13.95 -2.95
CA TYR A 113 9.70 -12.70 -3.18
C TYR A 113 8.80 -11.48 -3.14
N SER A 114 7.62 -11.51 -3.76
CA SER A 114 6.65 -10.41 -3.67
C SER A 114 6.16 -10.18 -2.24
N LEU A 115 5.88 -11.23 -1.48
CA LEU A 115 5.47 -11.10 -0.08
C LEU A 115 6.58 -10.48 0.79
N VAL A 116 7.81 -10.96 0.65
CA VAL A 116 8.97 -10.46 1.40
C VAL A 116 9.31 -9.02 0.99
N ALA A 117 9.34 -8.72 -0.30
CA ALA A 117 9.58 -7.37 -0.80
C ALA A 117 8.53 -6.39 -0.27
N SER A 118 7.26 -6.79 -0.29
CA SER A 118 6.17 -5.98 0.22
C SER A 118 6.23 -5.78 1.73
N LEU A 119 6.68 -6.78 2.49
CA LEU A 119 6.97 -6.63 3.93
C LEU A 119 8.12 -5.65 4.16
N LEU A 120 9.21 -5.74 3.38
CA LEU A 120 10.36 -4.82 3.50
C LEU A 120 9.98 -3.38 3.16
N VAL A 121 9.12 -3.18 2.16
CA VAL A 121 8.56 -1.87 1.80
C VAL A 121 7.70 -1.34 2.94
N SER A 122 6.78 -2.15 3.47
CA SER A 122 5.90 -1.78 4.58
C SER A 122 6.69 -1.41 5.83
N LEU A 123 7.76 -2.14 6.15
CA LEU A 123 8.66 -1.85 7.26
C LEU A 123 9.47 -0.56 7.06
N GLY A 124 9.50 0.03 5.87
CA GLY A 124 10.15 1.31 5.59
C GLY A 124 11.64 1.36 5.90
N ILE A 125 12.34 0.21 5.98
CA ILE A 125 13.76 0.15 6.37
C ILE A 125 14.61 0.81 5.27
N PRO A 126 15.28 1.95 5.54
CA PRO A 126 16.03 2.67 4.52
C PRO A 126 17.09 1.80 3.83
N GLY A 127 17.17 1.87 2.51
CA GLY A 127 18.09 1.07 1.69
C GLY A 127 17.52 -0.27 1.24
N LEU A 128 16.88 -1.04 2.13
CA LEU A 128 16.23 -2.31 1.77
C LEU A 128 14.85 -2.08 1.11
N SER A 129 14.05 -1.15 1.65
CA SER A 129 12.76 -0.78 1.09
C SER A 129 12.91 -0.18 -0.31
N THR A 130 13.90 0.71 -0.50
CA THR A 130 14.20 1.32 -1.81
C THR A 130 14.69 0.27 -2.81
N ALA A 131 15.59 -0.63 -2.41
CA ALA A 131 16.08 -1.70 -3.28
C ALA A 131 14.99 -2.71 -3.68
N ALA A 132 14.04 -3.00 -2.79
CA ALA A 132 12.88 -3.83 -3.08
C ALA A 132 11.90 -3.11 -4.02
N ALA A 133 11.61 -1.83 -3.75
CA ALA A 133 10.72 -0.99 -4.53
C ALA A 133 11.19 -0.75 -5.97
N SER A 134 12.49 -0.57 -6.16
CA SER A 134 13.10 -0.33 -7.48
C SER A 134 13.45 -1.63 -8.23
N SER A 135 13.13 -2.82 -7.70
CA SER A 135 13.50 -4.09 -8.34
C SER A 135 12.62 -4.37 -9.56
N GLN A 136 13.27 -4.55 -10.71
CA GLN A 136 12.59 -4.92 -11.95
C GLN A 136 11.99 -6.33 -11.86
N VAL A 137 12.62 -7.23 -11.10
CA VAL A 137 12.15 -8.62 -10.92
C VAL A 137 10.88 -8.65 -10.08
N VAL A 138 10.84 -7.93 -8.95
CA VAL A 138 9.64 -7.83 -8.11
C VAL A 138 8.49 -7.19 -8.90
N GLY A 139 8.76 -6.08 -9.59
CA GLY A 139 7.77 -5.42 -10.44
C GLY A 139 7.27 -6.28 -11.61
N ALA A 140 8.09 -7.21 -12.13
CA ALA A 140 7.67 -8.16 -13.16
C ALA A 140 6.77 -9.27 -12.58
N ILE A 141 7.10 -9.79 -11.39
CA ILE A 141 6.28 -10.80 -10.71
C ILE A 141 4.90 -10.22 -10.34
N GLU A 142 4.85 -8.99 -9.84
CA GLU A 142 3.61 -8.32 -9.47
C GLU A 142 2.67 -8.12 -10.66
N ARG A 143 3.20 -7.86 -11.87
CA ARG A 143 2.38 -7.75 -13.10
C ARG A 143 1.67 -9.04 -13.49
N ILE A 144 2.14 -10.19 -13.02
CA ILE A 144 1.56 -11.51 -13.31
C ILE A 144 0.44 -11.86 -12.32
N ILE A 145 0.45 -11.29 -11.12
CA ILE A 145 -0.58 -11.53 -10.09
C ILE A 145 -1.84 -10.71 -10.43
N PRO A 146 -3.04 -11.32 -10.52
CA PRO A 146 -4.28 -10.58 -10.76
C PRO A 146 -4.54 -9.52 -9.69
N ALA A 147 -4.94 -8.32 -10.11
CA ALA A 147 -5.25 -7.19 -9.20
C ALA A 147 -6.21 -7.51 -8.03
N PRO A 148 -7.25 -8.37 -8.18
CA PRO A 148 -8.11 -8.75 -7.06
C PRO A 148 -7.36 -9.47 -5.93
N ALA A 149 -6.37 -10.31 -6.28
CA ALA A 149 -5.57 -11.03 -5.30
C ALA A 149 -4.61 -10.08 -4.55
N GLN A 150 -4.05 -9.08 -5.23
CA GLN A 150 -3.22 -8.04 -4.60
C GLN A 150 -4.03 -7.22 -3.59
N ARG A 151 -5.29 -6.87 -3.92
CA ARG A 151 -6.19 -6.17 -3.00
C ARG A 151 -6.55 -6.99 -1.77
N LEU A 152 -6.78 -8.30 -1.92
CA LEU A 152 -7.04 -9.18 -0.77
C LEU A 152 -5.83 -9.32 0.16
N ILE A 153 -4.63 -9.46 -0.42
CA ILE A 153 -3.37 -9.51 0.35
C ILE A 153 -3.15 -8.18 1.09
N ALA A 154 -3.43 -7.06 0.44
CA ALA A 154 -3.29 -5.73 1.02
C ALA A 154 -4.34 -5.49 2.13
N ALA A 155 -5.60 -5.84 1.90
CA ALA A 155 -6.69 -5.74 2.88
C ALA A 155 -6.43 -6.59 4.12
N ALA A 156 -5.91 -7.81 3.96
CA ALA A 156 -5.54 -8.68 5.09
C ALA A 156 -4.45 -8.09 5.99
N ARG A 157 -3.58 -7.22 5.46
CA ARG A 157 -2.57 -6.50 6.25
C ARG A 157 -3.14 -5.30 7.00
N ALA A 158 -4.17 -4.68 6.44
CA ALA A 158 -4.81 -3.50 7.02
C ALA A 158 -5.86 -3.83 8.08
N SER A 159 -6.19 -5.11 8.30
CA SER A 159 -7.08 -5.56 9.37
C SER A 159 -6.63 -5.19 10.79
N GLU A 160 -5.39 -4.69 10.95
CA GLU A 160 -4.87 -4.15 12.21
C GLU A 160 -4.86 -2.61 12.28
N VAL A 161 -5.35 -1.89 11.27
CA VAL A 161 -5.36 -0.42 11.24
C VAL A 161 -6.67 0.09 11.85
N PRO A 162 -6.65 0.79 12.99
CA PRO A 162 -7.82 1.47 13.52
C PRO A 162 -8.28 2.53 12.52
N SER A 163 -9.54 2.46 12.08
CA SER A 163 -10.15 3.55 11.29
C SER A 163 -10.37 4.76 12.22
N ALA A 164 -9.40 5.69 12.22
CA ALA A 164 -9.22 6.75 13.21
C ALA A 164 -10.27 7.89 13.23
N ILE A 165 -11.36 7.81 12.46
CA ILE A 165 -12.34 8.90 12.37
C ILE A 165 -13.74 8.36 12.56
N ALA A 166 -14.27 8.54 13.78
CA ALA A 166 -15.63 8.15 14.13
C ALA A 166 -16.63 9.21 13.65
N SER A 167 -17.65 8.73 12.93
CA SER A 167 -18.91 9.42 12.57
C SER A 167 -18.79 10.84 12.00
N ILE A 168 -18.61 10.90 10.67
CA ILE A 168 -18.81 12.13 9.89
C ILE A 168 -20.25 12.19 9.31
N GLY A 169 -20.86 11.03 9.03
CA GLY A 169 -22.16 10.92 8.34
C GLY A 169 -23.30 11.63 9.08
N ASP A 170 -23.30 11.58 10.41
CA ASP A 170 -24.40 12.11 11.24
C ASP A 170 -24.43 13.65 11.27
N ILE A 171 -23.29 14.32 11.02
CA ILE A 171 -23.18 15.79 11.12
C ILE A 171 -23.79 16.50 9.89
N PHE A 172 -23.79 15.84 8.73
CA PHE A 172 -24.21 16.45 7.46
C PHE A 172 -25.60 15.99 6.98
N GLY A 173 -26.30 15.15 7.74
CA GLY A 173 -27.63 14.65 7.36
C GLY A 173 -27.62 13.82 6.06
N LEU A 174 -26.48 13.22 5.71
CA LEU A 174 -26.31 12.40 4.52
C LEU A 174 -26.69 10.94 4.86
N GLY A 175 -27.98 10.70 5.10
CA GLY A 175 -28.51 9.41 5.56
C GLY A 175 -28.59 8.31 4.48
N ASP A 176 -28.45 8.68 3.21
CA ASP A 176 -28.50 7.73 2.09
C ASP A 176 -27.11 7.44 1.53
N GLN A 177 -26.86 6.16 1.26
CA GLN A 177 -25.69 5.63 0.57
C GLN A 177 -25.67 6.19 -0.87
N PRO A 178 -24.79 7.15 -1.21
CA PRO A 178 -24.87 7.77 -2.52
C PRO A 178 -24.34 6.81 -3.59
N ALA A 179 -25.05 6.71 -4.72
CA ALA A 179 -24.60 5.89 -5.83
C ALA A 179 -23.34 6.49 -6.46
N VAL A 180 -22.27 5.70 -6.56
CA VAL A 180 -21.06 6.09 -7.29
C VAL A 180 -21.37 5.96 -8.78
N PRO A 181 -21.22 7.02 -9.59
CA PRO A 181 -21.44 6.91 -11.02
C PRO A 181 -20.29 6.17 -11.71
N THR A 182 -20.54 5.66 -12.90
CA THR A 182 -19.49 5.10 -13.75
C THR A 182 -19.23 6.04 -14.92
N PHE A 183 -18.00 6.51 -15.06
CA PHE A 183 -17.53 7.26 -16.22
C PHE A 183 -16.07 6.89 -16.55
N ALA A 184 -15.60 7.28 -17.74
CA ALA A 184 -14.31 6.82 -18.27
C ALA A 184 -13.13 7.25 -17.40
N THR A 185 -12.34 6.29 -16.92
CA THR A 185 -11.16 6.52 -16.08
C THR A 185 -9.83 6.31 -16.81
N GLN A 186 -9.86 5.87 -18.08
CA GLN A 186 -8.68 5.46 -18.86
C GLN A 186 -8.34 6.43 -20.00
N THR A 187 -8.65 7.71 -19.85
CA THR A 187 -8.26 8.72 -20.85
C THR A 187 -6.73 8.96 -20.82
N PRO A 188 -6.12 9.41 -21.93
CA PRO A 188 -4.68 9.72 -21.97
C PRO A 188 -4.24 10.74 -20.91
N GLN A 189 -5.10 11.72 -20.63
CA GLN A 189 -4.86 12.77 -19.64
C GLN A 189 -4.81 12.18 -18.23
N ILE A 190 -5.78 11.33 -17.88
CA ILE A 190 -5.79 10.66 -16.57
C ILE A 190 -4.59 9.73 -16.42
N ARG A 191 -4.25 8.95 -17.45
CA ARG A 191 -3.05 8.10 -17.39
C ARG A 191 -1.78 8.90 -17.12
N THR A 192 -1.64 10.08 -17.73
CA THR A 192 -0.50 10.96 -17.49
C THR A 192 -0.50 11.50 -16.06
N ALA A 193 -1.66 11.91 -15.54
CA ALA A 193 -1.78 12.38 -14.15
C ALA A 193 -1.47 11.28 -13.13
N LEU A 194 -1.85 10.03 -13.43
CA LEU A 194 -1.61 8.87 -12.57
C LEU A 194 -0.12 8.55 -12.39
N GLU A 195 0.76 8.93 -13.32
CA GLU A 195 2.22 8.78 -13.17
C GLU A 195 2.79 9.62 -12.01
N SER A 196 2.07 10.66 -11.60
CA SER A 196 2.46 11.59 -10.53
C SER A 196 1.85 11.25 -9.18
N VAL A 197 1.01 10.23 -9.10
CA VAL A 197 0.42 9.74 -7.85
C VAL A 197 1.39 8.75 -7.23
N ALA A 198 1.63 8.89 -5.93
CA ALA A 198 2.65 8.13 -5.22
C ALA A 198 2.05 7.34 -4.04
N ALA A 199 2.55 6.12 -3.84
CA ALA A 199 2.41 5.39 -2.59
C ALA A 199 3.42 5.92 -1.58
N ILE A 200 2.97 6.07 -0.35
CA ILE A 200 3.78 6.50 0.78
C ILE A 200 3.74 5.40 1.83
N SER A 201 4.92 4.98 2.30
CA SER A 201 5.05 3.99 3.37
C SER A 201 6.15 4.36 4.34
N GLY A 202 6.05 3.94 5.59
CA GLY A 202 7.14 4.12 6.54
C GLY A 202 6.85 3.54 7.92
N ALA A 203 7.90 3.13 8.61
CA ALA A 203 7.80 2.69 10.00
C ALA A 203 7.71 3.90 10.94
N ALA A 204 6.60 3.95 11.69
CA ALA A 204 6.48 4.81 12.85
C ALA A 204 7.04 4.04 14.07
N VAL A 205 8.37 4.00 14.18
CA VAL A 205 9.08 3.12 15.15
C VAL A 205 8.62 3.36 16.59
N ALA A 206 8.38 4.62 16.97
CA ALA A 206 7.87 4.97 18.29
C ALA A 206 6.46 4.41 18.57
N CYS A 207 5.69 4.17 17.50
CA CYS A 207 4.30 3.70 17.54
C CYS A 207 4.21 2.18 17.38
N GLY A 208 5.29 1.51 17.00
CA GLY A 208 5.31 0.06 16.74
C GLY A 208 4.47 -0.37 15.53
N ILE A 209 4.10 0.57 14.65
CA ILE A 209 3.26 0.33 13.47
C ILE A 209 3.95 0.80 12.18
N THR A 210 3.50 0.26 11.06
CA THR A 210 3.85 0.74 9.72
C THR A 210 2.70 1.57 9.17
N SER A 211 2.98 2.79 8.74
CA SER A 211 1.99 3.64 8.07
C SER A 211 2.06 3.46 6.57
N SER A 212 0.89 3.49 5.91
CA SER A 212 0.76 3.48 4.45
C SER A 212 -0.35 4.42 4.00
N GLY A 213 -0.10 5.18 2.93
CA GLY A 213 -1.05 6.08 2.33
C GLY A 213 -0.68 6.43 0.89
N SER A 214 -1.33 7.46 0.38
CA SER A 214 -1.12 8.00 -0.96
C SER A 214 -0.63 9.45 -0.88
N GLY A 215 -0.09 9.93 -1.99
CA GLY A 215 0.33 11.31 -2.18
C GLY A 215 0.41 11.65 -3.66
N PHE A 216 0.81 12.87 -3.98
CA PHE A 216 1.07 13.28 -5.35
C PHE A 216 2.15 14.35 -5.43
N PHE A 217 2.89 14.36 -6.54
CA PHE A 217 3.94 15.34 -6.79
C PHE A 217 3.34 16.74 -7.04
N VAL A 218 3.78 17.72 -6.25
CA VAL A 218 3.39 19.14 -6.37
C VAL A 218 4.46 20.00 -7.04
N ASP A 219 5.71 19.53 -7.00
CA ASP A 219 6.81 19.96 -7.86
C ASP A 219 7.75 18.75 -8.10
N ALA A 220 8.91 18.97 -8.73
CA ALA A 220 9.86 17.89 -9.03
C ALA A 220 10.47 17.24 -7.77
N SER A 221 10.43 17.87 -6.60
CA SER A 221 11.10 17.41 -5.38
C SER A 221 10.18 17.28 -4.17
N HIS A 222 8.89 17.57 -4.31
CA HIS A 222 7.94 17.56 -3.21
C HIS A 222 6.67 16.76 -3.52
N VAL A 223 6.28 15.94 -2.54
CA VAL A 223 5.04 15.15 -2.54
C VAL A 223 4.14 15.66 -1.44
N MET A 224 2.89 15.99 -1.78
CA MET A 224 1.86 16.32 -0.81
C MET A 224 1.11 15.05 -0.38
N THR A 225 0.76 14.98 0.91
CA THR A 225 -0.02 13.90 1.52
C THR A 225 -0.73 14.41 2.77
N ASN A 226 -1.45 13.55 3.49
CA ASN A 226 -2.01 13.89 4.79
C ASN A 226 -0.96 13.84 5.91
N ALA A 227 -1.16 14.66 6.94
CA ALA A 227 -0.30 14.65 8.12
C ALA A 227 -0.37 13.30 8.84
N HIS A 228 -1.56 12.71 8.97
CA HIS A 228 -1.72 11.41 9.63
C HIS A 228 -1.00 10.26 8.90
N VAL A 229 -0.77 10.35 7.58
CA VAL A 229 -0.04 9.33 6.81
C VAL A 229 1.44 9.28 7.23
N VAL A 230 2.01 10.40 7.64
CA VAL A 230 3.43 10.51 8.03
C VAL A 230 3.64 10.73 9.53
N ALA A 231 2.58 10.69 10.33
CA ALA A 231 2.66 10.87 11.77
C ALA A 231 3.59 9.82 12.41
N GLY A 232 4.60 10.28 13.15
CA GLY A 232 5.65 9.42 13.75
C GLY A 232 6.60 8.75 12.74
N VAL A 233 6.46 9.00 11.43
CA VAL A 233 7.34 8.46 10.39
C VAL A 233 8.51 9.42 10.16
N ASN A 234 9.75 8.96 10.36
CA ASN A 234 10.94 9.80 10.20
C ASN A 234 11.48 9.84 8.75
N LYS A 235 11.40 8.71 8.05
CA LYS A 235 11.95 8.54 6.69
C LYS A 235 10.93 7.82 5.81
N PRO A 236 9.91 8.52 5.31
CA PRO A 236 8.94 7.91 4.40
C PRO A 236 9.62 7.44 3.11
N ILE A 237 9.09 6.36 2.55
CA ILE A 237 9.44 5.82 1.24
C ILE A 237 8.31 6.18 0.29
N ILE A 238 8.67 6.82 -0.82
CA ILE A 238 7.78 7.29 -1.87
C ILE A 238 7.98 6.37 -3.07
N GLN A 239 6.90 5.86 -3.63
CA GLN A 239 6.92 5.03 -4.84
C GLN A 239 5.90 5.57 -5.84
N ALA A 240 6.27 5.69 -7.11
CA ALA A 240 5.36 6.13 -8.17
C ALA A 240 5.49 5.20 -9.39
N PRO A 241 4.53 5.24 -10.34
CA PRO A 241 4.61 4.45 -11.56
C PRO A 241 5.91 4.71 -12.34
N GLY A 242 6.26 3.76 -13.21
CA GLY A 242 7.52 3.83 -13.97
C GLY A 242 8.76 3.38 -13.18
N GLY A 243 8.59 2.86 -11.96
CA GLY A 243 9.68 2.33 -11.13
C GLY A 243 10.40 3.39 -10.30
N TYR A 244 9.81 4.58 -10.17
CA TYR A 244 10.32 5.61 -9.28
C TYR A 244 10.18 5.16 -7.82
N ALA A 245 11.27 5.20 -7.08
CA ALA A 245 11.28 4.99 -5.64
C ALA A 245 12.35 5.87 -5.00
N SER A 246 11.97 6.66 -3.98
CA SER A 246 12.92 7.52 -3.27
C SER A 246 12.57 7.56 -1.78
N SER A 247 13.59 7.74 -0.94
CA SER A 247 13.38 8.09 0.47
C SER A 247 13.17 9.59 0.59
N GLY A 248 12.28 10.02 1.48
CA GLY A 248 12.04 11.44 1.74
C GLY A 248 12.27 11.86 3.19
N ILE A 249 12.18 13.16 3.40
CA ILE A 249 12.06 13.80 4.73
C ILE A 249 10.79 14.65 4.75
N VAL A 250 10.09 14.68 5.89
CA VAL A 250 8.92 15.55 6.04
C VAL A 250 9.42 16.98 6.28
N VAL A 251 9.01 17.91 5.42
CA VAL A 251 9.42 19.33 5.45
C VAL A 251 8.28 20.28 5.79
N TYR A 252 7.04 19.78 5.79
CA TYR A 252 5.86 20.45 6.30
C TYR A 252 4.96 19.42 6.97
N PHE A 253 4.44 19.77 8.14
CA PHE A 253 3.52 18.94 8.89
C PHE A 253 2.55 19.85 9.64
N ASP A 254 1.27 19.75 9.32
CA ASP A 254 0.21 20.47 10.01
C ASP A 254 -0.95 19.52 10.33
N GLU A 255 -1.02 19.09 11.59
CA GLU A 255 -2.11 18.26 12.11
C GLU A 255 -3.46 19.00 12.06
N GLY A 256 -3.44 20.33 12.13
CA GLY A 256 -4.62 21.19 12.13
C GLY A 256 -5.36 21.15 10.80
N SER A 257 -4.66 21.22 9.67
CA SER A 257 -5.22 21.05 8.32
C SER A 257 -5.15 19.60 7.81
N ASP A 258 -4.41 18.72 8.50
CA ASP A 258 -4.08 17.35 8.07
C ASP A 258 -3.35 17.32 6.72
N VAL A 259 -2.39 18.22 6.56
CA VAL A 259 -1.54 18.33 5.37
C VAL A 259 -0.08 18.15 5.76
N ALA A 260 0.64 17.35 4.98
CA ALA A 260 2.09 17.23 5.04
C ALA A 260 2.73 17.32 3.66
N ILE A 261 3.99 17.78 3.63
CA ILE A 261 4.82 17.79 2.42
C ILE A 261 6.10 17.02 2.73
N ILE A 262 6.40 16.09 1.85
CA ILE A 262 7.61 15.28 1.88
C ILE A 262 8.54 15.78 0.78
N LYS A 263 9.77 16.11 1.14
CA LYS A 263 10.84 16.35 0.19
C LYS A 263 11.52 15.03 -0.16
N VAL A 264 11.52 14.67 -1.44
CA VAL A 264 12.21 13.49 -1.97
C VAL A 264 13.68 13.80 -2.27
N LYS A 265 14.52 12.77 -2.29
CA LYS A 265 15.94 12.92 -2.60
C LYS A 265 16.19 13.08 -4.10
N ASP A 266 15.44 12.33 -4.91
CA ASP A 266 15.60 12.25 -6.35
C ASP A 266 14.39 12.92 -7.02
N GLU A 267 14.61 13.68 -8.10
CA GLU A 267 13.51 14.33 -8.81
C GLU A 267 12.48 13.31 -9.31
N GLY A 268 11.22 13.60 -9.03
CA GLY A 268 10.10 12.73 -9.36
C GLY A 268 9.46 12.99 -10.71
N PRO A 269 8.34 12.30 -10.99
CA PRO A 269 7.49 12.55 -12.15
C PRO A 269 7.00 14.00 -12.24
N ARG A 270 6.41 14.34 -13.40
CA ARG A 270 5.83 15.66 -13.64
C ARG A 270 4.83 16.02 -12.53
N PRO A 271 4.87 17.23 -11.94
CA PRO A 271 3.92 17.60 -10.91
C PRO A 271 2.51 17.82 -11.46
N LEU A 272 1.51 17.62 -10.59
CA LEU A 272 0.13 17.91 -10.92
C LEU A 272 -0.22 19.38 -10.65
N ALA A 273 -1.00 19.97 -11.56
CA ALA A 273 -1.49 21.33 -11.40
C ALA A 273 -2.73 21.35 -10.48
N LEU A 274 -2.80 22.36 -9.62
CA LEU A 274 -3.98 22.62 -8.79
C LEU A 274 -4.99 23.47 -9.57
N VAL A 275 -6.28 23.13 -9.44
CA VAL A 275 -7.39 23.92 -9.97
C VAL A 275 -8.25 24.48 -8.84
N PRO A 276 -9.08 25.51 -9.09
CA PRO A 276 -10.04 26.00 -8.10
C PRO A 276 -11.02 24.94 -7.59
N ASN A 277 -11.70 25.26 -6.49
CA ASN A 277 -12.64 24.35 -5.86
C ASN A 277 -13.73 23.85 -6.81
N MET A 278 -14.05 22.56 -6.71
CA MET A 278 -15.18 21.96 -7.43
C MET A 278 -16.52 22.43 -6.85
N ALA A 279 -17.54 22.43 -7.70
CA ALA A 279 -18.92 22.65 -7.28
C ALA A 279 -19.57 21.34 -6.84
N LYS A 280 -20.66 21.45 -6.07
CA LYS A 280 -21.55 20.30 -5.82
C LYS A 280 -22.09 19.77 -7.15
N GLY A 281 -22.07 18.45 -7.33
CA GLY A 281 -22.47 17.74 -8.54
C GLY A 281 -21.34 17.51 -9.54
N SER A 282 -20.14 18.08 -9.32
CA SER A 282 -19.01 17.86 -10.20
C SER A 282 -18.52 16.41 -10.14
N ARG A 283 -18.17 15.87 -11.31
CA ARG A 283 -17.50 14.57 -11.46
C ARG A 283 -16.02 14.72 -11.14
N ALA A 284 -15.49 13.79 -10.37
CA ALA A 284 -14.09 13.74 -9.98
C ALA A 284 -13.57 12.30 -10.01
N LEU A 285 -12.26 12.14 -9.98
CA LEU A 285 -11.62 10.84 -9.85
C LEU A 285 -10.82 10.82 -8.56
N VAL A 286 -10.81 9.70 -7.86
CA VAL A 286 -9.94 9.49 -6.71
C VAL A 286 -8.85 8.53 -7.13
N ALA A 287 -7.60 8.95 -7.02
CA ALA A 287 -6.44 8.13 -7.31
C ALA A 287 -5.65 7.86 -6.03
N GLY A 288 -5.19 6.62 -5.86
CA GLY A 288 -4.42 6.25 -4.68
C GLY A 288 -4.01 4.79 -4.68
N TYR A 289 -3.45 4.36 -3.56
CA TYR A 289 -2.91 3.02 -3.33
C TYR A 289 -3.68 2.36 -2.18
N PRO A 290 -4.91 1.88 -2.43
CA PRO A 290 -5.71 1.18 -1.42
C PRO A 290 -4.90 0.09 -0.74
N TYR A 291 -4.86 0.14 0.59
CA TYR A 291 -4.18 -0.80 1.46
C TYR A 291 -2.67 -0.94 1.21
N GLY A 292 -2.05 0.05 0.55
CA GLY A 292 -0.66 -0.03 0.07
C GLY A 292 -0.47 -1.01 -1.09
N GLY A 293 -1.56 -1.42 -1.75
CA GLY A 293 -1.59 -2.26 -2.93
C GLY A 293 -1.30 -1.49 -4.22
N PRO A 294 -1.68 -1.99 -5.40
CA PRO A 294 -1.43 -1.30 -6.67
C PRO A 294 -2.22 0.02 -6.78
N LEU A 295 -1.71 0.94 -7.60
CA LEU A 295 -2.40 2.17 -7.97
C LEU A 295 -3.81 1.87 -8.50
N SER A 296 -4.80 2.56 -7.94
CA SER A 296 -6.21 2.45 -8.29
C SER A 296 -6.77 3.83 -8.58
N VAL A 297 -7.71 3.90 -9.53
CA VAL A 297 -8.50 5.10 -9.83
C VAL A 297 -9.98 4.74 -9.75
N GLY A 298 -10.73 5.51 -8.97
CA GLY A 298 -12.17 5.35 -8.76
C GLY A 298 -12.95 6.59 -9.17
N ASN A 299 -14.21 6.41 -9.53
CA ASN A 299 -15.11 7.52 -9.83
C ASN A 299 -15.61 8.19 -8.54
N ALA A 300 -15.85 9.49 -8.62
CA ALA A 300 -16.42 10.27 -7.54
C ALA A 300 -17.40 11.34 -8.06
N ILE A 301 -18.41 11.69 -7.25
CA ILE A 301 -19.21 12.92 -7.41
C ILE A 301 -19.13 13.72 -6.12
N VAL A 302 -18.86 15.01 -6.23
CA VAL A 302 -18.91 15.93 -5.10
C VAL A 302 -20.37 16.12 -4.68
N THR A 303 -20.74 15.67 -3.48
CA THR A 303 -22.11 15.77 -2.94
C THR A 303 -22.27 16.97 -2.01
N TYR A 304 -21.18 17.46 -1.45
CA TYR A 304 -21.14 18.61 -0.55
C TYR A 304 -19.83 19.39 -0.68
N VAL A 305 -19.90 20.71 -0.51
CA VAL A 305 -18.75 21.61 -0.42
C VAL A 305 -18.98 22.56 0.75
N GLY A 306 -18.05 22.64 1.70
CA GLY A 306 -18.21 23.55 2.84
C GLY A 306 -17.14 23.38 3.91
N LYS A 307 -17.31 24.11 5.02
CA LYS A 307 -16.42 23.99 6.19
C LYS A 307 -17.00 23.02 7.22
N GLY A 308 -16.28 21.94 7.50
CA GLY A 308 -16.65 20.95 8.52
C GLY A 308 -15.55 20.72 9.53
N ALA A 309 -15.93 20.24 10.72
CA ALA A 309 -15.02 19.70 11.73
C ALA A 309 -15.45 18.26 12.03
N PHE A 310 -14.52 17.44 12.49
CA PHE A 310 -14.73 16.03 12.80
C PHE A 310 -14.30 15.73 14.22
N GLN A 311 -14.77 14.61 14.76
CA GLN A 311 -14.24 14.09 16.00
C GLN A 311 -13.21 13.00 15.69
N THR A 312 -12.04 13.12 16.28
CA THR A 312 -11.07 12.03 16.31
C THR A 312 -11.59 10.92 17.23
N GLN A 313 -11.01 9.73 17.12
CA GLN A 313 -11.37 8.57 17.96
C GLN A 313 -11.23 8.86 19.48
N ASP A 314 -10.32 9.77 19.86
CA ASP A 314 -10.13 10.26 21.23
C ASP A 314 -11.18 11.32 21.66
N GLY A 315 -12.19 11.58 20.84
CA GLY A 315 -13.25 12.57 21.11
C GLY A 315 -12.82 14.04 20.95
N LYS A 316 -11.66 14.31 20.35
CA LYS A 316 -11.21 15.69 20.09
C LYS A 316 -11.84 16.20 18.80
N THR A 317 -12.39 17.41 18.84
CA THR A 317 -12.90 18.09 17.64
C THR A 317 -11.75 18.71 16.85
N THR A 318 -11.61 18.33 15.57
CA THR A 318 -10.63 18.92 14.66
C THR A 318 -10.99 20.37 14.34
N PRO A 319 -10.03 21.21 13.91
CA PRO A 319 -10.33 22.50 13.32
C PRO A 319 -11.31 22.37 12.15
N ARG A 320 -12.09 23.43 11.90
CA ARG A 320 -12.97 23.48 10.73
C ARG A 320 -12.14 23.66 9.46
N ARG A 321 -12.25 22.73 8.52
CA ARG A 321 -11.52 22.70 7.25
C ARG A 321 -12.48 22.84 6.08
N GLN A 322 -12.04 23.48 5.00
CA GLN A 322 -12.78 23.47 3.74
C GLN A 322 -12.62 22.10 3.08
N MET A 323 -13.75 21.45 2.79
CA MET A 323 -13.76 20.04 2.39
C MET A 323 -14.86 19.73 1.39
N TYR A 324 -14.73 18.56 0.79
CA TYR A 324 -15.76 17.88 0.02
C TYR A 324 -16.28 16.67 0.78
N ALA A 325 -17.58 16.44 0.69
CA ALA A 325 -18.11 15.07 0.79
C ALA A 325 -18.36 14.58 -0.64
N MET A 326 -18.06 13.32 -0.89
CA MET A 326 -18.13 12.73 -2.23
C MET A 326 -18.75 11.35 -2.20
N ALA A 327 -19.58 11.06 -3.20
CA ALA A 327 -20.00 9.71 -3.52
C ALA A 327 -18.83 8.99 -4.22
N ALA A 328 -18.06 8.20 -3.48
CA ALA A 328 -16.85 7.54 -3.96
C ALA A 328 -16.49 6.32 -3.08
N ASP A 329 -15.91 5.30 -3.70
CA ASP A 329 -15.37 4.14 -3.01
C ASP A 329 -13.98 4.48 -2.43
N ILE A 330 -13.95 4.95 -1.18
CA ILE A 330 -12.71 5.25 -0.45
C ILE A 330 -12.34 4.09 0.46
N GLU A 331 -11.12 3.61 0.31
CA GLU A 331 -10.54 2.55 1.12
C GLU A 331 -9.34 3.09 1.92
N PRO A 332 -8.98 2.47 3.06
CA PRO A 332 -7.71 2.74 3.72
C PRO A 332 -6.55 2.73 2.72
N GLY A 333 -5.60 3.66 2.86
CA GLY A 333 -4.50 3.85 1.90
C GLY A 333 -4.78 4.88 0.80
N ASN A 334 -6.04 5.24 0.52
CA ASN A 334 -6.35 6.37 -0.38
C ASN A 334 -6.05 7.74 0.26
N SER A 335 -5.94 7.83 1.59
CA SER A 335 -5.60 9.07 2.30
C SER A 335 -4.32 9.69 1.74
N GLY A 336 -4.38 10.99 1.45
CA GLY A 336 -3.34 11.80 0.83
C GLY A 336 -3.33 11.74 -0.69
N GLY A 337 -4.11 10.83 -1.31
CA GLY A 337 -4.27 10.73 -2.75
C GLY A 337 -5.06 11.92 -3.33
N PRO A 338 -4.80 12.32 -4.58
CA PRO A 338 -5.47 13.46 -5.17
C PRO A 338 -6.93 13.14 -5.56
N VAL A 339 -7.78 14.14 -5.41
CA VAL A 339 -9.05 14.24 -6.13
C VAL A 339 -8.76 14.94 -7.46
N LEU A 340 -8.96 14.24 -8.57
CA LEU A 340 -8.64 14.71 -9.90
C LEU A 340 -9.87 15.15 -10.69
N THR A 341 -9.72 16.18 -11.53
CA THR A 341 -10.66 16.50 -12.60
C THR A 341 -10.62 15.42 -13.70
N GLU A 342 -11.61 15.41 -14.59
CA GLU A 342 -11.57 14.54 -15.79
C GLU A 342 -10.41 14.90 -16.75
N SER A 343 -9.77 16.06 -16.55
CA SER A 343 -8.59 16.53 -17.28
C SER A 343 -7.27 16.17 -16.58
N GLY A 344 -7.31 15.54 -15.40
CA GLY A 344 -6.12 15.08 -14.68
C GLY A 344 -5.46 16.13 -13.78
N GLU A 345 -6.16 17.22 -13.45
CA GLU A 345 -5.68 18.25 -12.53
C GLU A 345 -6.18 17.99 -11.13
N VAL A 346 -5.47 18.46 -10.11
CA VAL A 346 -5.83 18.27 -8.70
C VAL A 346 -6.86 19.30 -8.28
N ALA A 347 -7.99 18.83 -7.79
CA ALA A 347 -9.04 19.66 -7.22
C ALA A 347 -9.18 19.49 -5.70
N GLY A 348 -8.45 18.56 -5.09
CA GLY A 348 -8.45 18.32 -3.64
C GLY A 348 -7.59 17.12 -3.25
N MET A 349 -7.65 16.73 -1.98
CA MET A 349 -6.88 15.60 -1.44
C MET A 349 -7.75 14.76 -0.50
N VAL A 350 -7.87 13.47 -0.76
CA VAL A 350 -8.65 12.54 0.09
C VAL A 350 -8.02 12.47 1.48
N PHE A 351 -8.83 12.48 2.53
CA PHE A 351 -8.33 12.31 3.91
C PHE A 351 -9.11 11.31 4.76
N ALA A 352 -10.36 10.98 4.40
CA ALA A 352 -11.17 10.05 5.17
C ALA A 352 -12.22 9.32 4.34
N ALA A 353 -12.64 8.15 4.82
CA ALA A 353 -13.86 7.46 4.42
C ALA A 353 -14.89 7.55 5.55
N SER A 354 -16.18 7.51 5.22
CA SER A 354 -17.24 7.39 6.22
C SER A 354 -17.24 6.00 6.85
N THR A 355 -17.37 5.94 8.18
CA THR A 355 -17.51 4.68 8.92
C THR A 355 -18.95 4.17 8.98
N THR A 356 -19.93 5.02 8.65
CA THR A 356 -21.37 4.72 8.76
C THR A 356 -22.06 4.58 7.41
N ALA A 357 -21.57 5.30 6.39
CA ALA A 357 -22.08 5.23 5.03
C ALA A 357 -21.01 4.63 4.10
N LYS A 358 -21.32 3.53 3.41
CA LYS A 358 -20.48 3.06 2.31
C LYS A 358 -20.53 4.10 1.18
N ASN A 359 -19.49 4.09 0.36
CA ASN A 359 -19.38 4.93 -0.82
C ASN A 359 -19.45 6.44 -0.52
N LEU A 360 -19.18 6.84 0.73
CA LEU A 360 -19.09 8.24 1.14
C LEU A 360 -17.65 8.52 1.58
N GLY A 361 -16.97 9.36 0.82
CA GLY A 361 -15.61 9.79 1.05
C GLY A 361 -15.51 11.28 1.37
N TYR A 362 -14.40 11.67 2.00
CA TYR A 362 -14.10 13.06 2.31
C TYR A 362 -12.72 13.46 1.80
N ALA A 363 -12.64 14.67 1.27
CA ALA A 363 -11.41 15.27 0.76
C ALA A 363 -11.27 16.72 1.24
N LEU A 364 -10.04 17.16 1.48
CA LEU A 364 -9.70 18.57 1.63
C LEU A 364 -9.89 19.24 0.26
N SER A 365 -10.48 20.43 0.25
CA SER A 365 -10.69 21.16 -1.00
C SER A 365 -9.38 21.74 -1.54
N ALA A 366 -9.33 22.09 -2.83
CA ALA A 366 -8.18 22.78 -3.41
C ALA A 366 -7.74 24.00 -2.59
N SER A 367 -8.69 24.85 -2.18
CA SER A 367 -8.37 26.03 -1.36
C SER A 367 -7.83 25.72 0.03
N GLU A 368 -8.07 24.52 0.57
CA GLU A 368 -7.54 24.10 1.88
C GLU A 368 -6.06 23.68 1.75
N ILE A 369 -5.70 23.02 0.65
CA ILE A 369 -4.34 22.52 0.41
C ILE A 369 -3.43 23.55 -0.31
N GLU A 370 -4.02 24.51 -1.02
CA GLU A 370 -3.30 25.55 -1.79
C GLU A 370 -2.24 26.31 -0.98
N PRO A 371 -2.51 26.76 0.27
CA PRO A 371 -1.51 27.51 1.04
C PRO A 371 -0.25 26.70 1.35
N ALA A 372 -0.39 25.39 1.54
CA ALA A 372 0.75 24.49 1.75
C ALA A 372 1.46 24.22 0.42
N MET A 373 0.71 23.96 -0.66
CA MET A 373 1.26 23.70 -1.99
C MET A 373 2.12 24.86 -2.50
N ASN A 374 1.66 26.12 -2.32
CA ASN A 374 2.40 27.31 -2.74
C ASN A 374 3.72 27.52 -1.99
N LYS A 375 3.88 26.92 -0.82
CA LYS A 375 5.13 26.98 -0.03
C LYS A 375 6.08 25.84 -0.35
N ALA A 376 5.63 24.76 -1.02
CA ALA A 376 6.37 23.51 -1.21
C ALA A 376 7.82 23.73 -1.67
N SER A 377 8.01 24.50 -2.74
CA SER A 377 9.32 24.75 -3.34
C SER A 377 10.32 25.47 -2.43
N SER A 378 9.85 26.19 -1.41
CA SER A 378 10.69 26.89 -0.42
C SER A 378 11.07 26.02 0.78
N LEU A 379 10.41 24.87 0.96
CA LEU A 379 10.60 24.00 2.10
C LEU A 379 11.78 23.05 1.86
N SER A 380 12.61 22.84 2.88
CA SER A 380 13.82 22.02 2.73
C SER A 380 14.33 21.40 4.03
N ALA A 381 14.09 22.06 5.17
CA ALA A 381 14.46 21.55 6.47
C ALA A 381 13.44 20.51 6.96
N ALA A 382 13.92 19.44 7.57
CA ALA A 382 13.07 18.44 8.19
C ALA A 382 12.31 19.04 9.39
N VAL A 383 11.03 18.67 9.53
CA VAL A 383 10.19 19.07 10.66
C VAL A 383 9.72 17.84 11.45
N PRO A 384 9.43 17.98 12.76
CA PRO A 384 8.87 16.89 13.56
C PRO A 384 7.51 16.44 13.03
N THR A 385 7.23 15.14 13.07
CA THR A 385 5.98 14.51 12.58
C THR A 385 4.99 14.15 13.70
N GLY A 386 5.06 14.88 14.82
CA GLY A 386 4.16 14.68 15.96
C GLY A 386 4.34 13.33 16.69
N SER A 387 3.36 13.01 17.54
CA SER A 387 3.26 11.75 18.28
C SER A 387 2.34 10.76 17.57
N CYS A 388 2.45 9.49 17.93
CA CYS A 388 1.55 8.42 17.46
C CYS A 388 0.08 8.80 17.69
N GLN A 389 -0.73 8.78 16.64
CA GLN A 389 -2.19 8.84 16.79
C GLN A 389 -2.68 7.43 17.15
N SER A 390 -3.45 7.32 18.24
CA SER A 390 -3.98 6.06 18.80
C SER A 390 -5.33 5.67 18.21
#